data_AF-A0AAV6YN46-F1
#
_entry.id   AF-A0AAV6YN46-F1
#
_cell.length_a   1.000
_cell.length_b   1.000
_cell.length_c   1.000
_cell.angle_alpha   90.00
_cell.angle_beta   90.00
_cell.angle_gamma   90.00
#
_symmetry.space_group_name_H-M   'P 1'
#
loop_
_entity.id
_entity.type
_entity.pdbx_description
1 polymer ?
#
loop_
_entity_poly.entity_id
_entity_poly.type
_entity_poly.pdbx_seq_one_letter_code
_entity_poly.pdbx_strand_id
1 'polypeptide(L)'
;YSWTDQSASDNVLKAVSNTLKSYPFDFRGARILSGQDEGVFGWVTANYLMENFIKYSWVGRWFQPRKGTLGALDLGGASTQITFETSENIENSENEMNLRLYGQNYRVYTHSFLCYGRDQVLRRVRSRVIKVIRHIQSTIEADICIKCHINCHHLHYKQKQS
;
A
#
# COMPACT_ATOMS: atom_id res chain seq x y z
N TYR A 1 -20.46 -8.22 -3.94
CA TYR A 1 -20.40 -6.84 -3.45
C TYR A 1 -19.02 -6.28 -3.78
N SER A 2 -18.95 -5.36 -4.75
CA SER A 2 -17.71 -4.62 -5.01
C SER A 2 -17.53 -3.58 -3.90
N TRP A 3 -16.39 -3.61 -3.19
CA TRP A 3 -16.10 -2.69 -2.09
C TRP A 3 -15.60 -1.32 -2.56
N THR A 4 -15.66 -1.05 -3.86
CA THR A 4 -15.19 0.18 -4.49
C THR A 4 -16.36 0.96 -5.08
N ASP A 5 -16.54 2.20 -4.61
CA ASP A 5 -17.42 3.18 -5.25
C ASP A 5 -16.60 3.95 -6.30
N GLN A 6 -16.68 3.47 -7.53
CA GLN A 6 -15.97 4.08 -8.65
C GLN A 6 -16.50 5.49 -8.92
N SER A 7 -17.81 5.71 -8.80
CA SER A 7 -18.41 7.02 -9.05
C SER A 7 -17.92 8.08 -8.05
N ALA A 8 -17.84 7.71 -6.76
CA ALA A 8 -17.26 8.59 -5.76
C ALA A 8 -15.79 8.94 -6.06
N SER A 9 -15.00 7.95 -6.46
CA SER A 9 -13.59 8.16 -6.82
C SER A 9 -13.44 9.09 -8.04
N ASP A 10 -14.24 8.87 -9.08
CA ASP A 10 -14.25 9.68 -10.30
C ASP A 10 -14.69 11.13 -10.02
N ASN A 11 -15.67 11.31 -9.13
CA ASN A 11 -16.13 12.64 -8.70
C ASN A 11 -15.01 13.42 -7.99
N VAL A 12 -14.23 12.76 -7.13
CA VAL A 12 -13.07 13.38 -6.48
C VAL A 12 -12.00 13.75 -7.51
N LEU A 13 -11.64 12.83 -8.42
CA LEU A 13 -10.67 13.11 -9.48
C LEU A 13 -11.11 14.26 -10.39
N LYS A 14 -12.40 14.35 -10.70
CA LYS A 14 -12.99 15.45 -11.47
C LYS A 14 -12.88 16.78 -10.71
N ALA A 15 -13.21 16.80 -9.42
CA ALA A 15 -13.08 17.99 -8.58
C ALA A 15 -11.62 18.47 -8.51
N VAL A 16 -10.67 17.56 -8.27
CA VAL A 16 -9.23 17.85 -8.27
C VAL A 16 -8.79 18.41 -9.62
N SER A 17 -9.20 17.76 -10.72
CA SER A 17 -8.85 18.20 -12.07
C SER A 17 -9.38 19.59 -12.40
N ASN A 18 -10.62 19.91 -12.01
CA ASN A 18 -11.20 21.24 -12.22
C ASN A 18 -10.44 22.31 -11.44
N THR A 19 -10.07 22.02 -10.19
CA THR A 19 -9.28 22.93 -9.36
C THR A 19 -7.88 23.13 -9.93
N LEU A 20 -7.16 22.07 -10.32
CA LEU A 20 -5.79 22.20 -10.82
C LEU A 20 -5.72 22.93 -12.18
N LYS A 21 -6.76 22.81 -13.02
CA LYS A 21 -6.87 23.53 -14.29
C LYS A 21 -7.07 25.04 -14.15
N SER A 22 -7.49 25.54 -12.98
CA SER A 22 -7.66 26.99 -12.77
C SER A 22 -6.36 27.73 -12.49
N TYR A 23 -5.28 27.00 -12.18
CA TYR A 23 -3.95 27.56 -11.94
C TYR A 23 -3.13 27.66 -13.23
N PRO A 24 -2.14 28.58 -13.30
CA PRO A 24 -1.36 28.83 -14.52
C PRO A 24 -0.23 27.80 -14.76
N PHE A 25 -0.44 26.54 -14.39
CA PHE A 25 0.52 25.45 -14.65
C PHE A 25 0.09 24.60 -15.84
N ASP A 26 1.04 23.96 -16.52
CA ASP A 26 0.76 22.93 -17.54
C ASP A 26 0.23 21.65 -16.87
N PHE A 27 -1.07 21.62 -16.55
CA PHE A 27 -1.70 20.48 -15.89
C PHE A 27 -1.86 19.29 -16.83
N ARG A 28 -1.25 18.15 -16.47
CA ARG A 28 -1.19 16.93 -17.29
C ARG A 28 -2.12 15.80 -16.83
N GLY A 29 -3.10 16.11 -15.99
CA GLY A 29 -4.10 15.14 -15.52
C GLY A 29 -3.86 14.65 -14.09
N ALA A 30 -4.93 14.09 -13.50
CA ALA A 30 -4.92 13.46 -12.19
C ALA A 30 -5.31 11.98 -12.36
N ARG A 31 -4.55 11.07 -11.76
CA ARG A 31 -4.77 9.62 -11.85
C ARG A 31 -4.43 8.93 -10.54
N ILE A 32 -5.06 7.78 -10.31
CA ILE A 32 -4.69 6.86 -9.22
C ILE A 32 -3.53 6.01 -9.72
N LEU A 33 -2.44 5.94 -8.97
CA LEU A 33 -1.30 5.09 -9.30
C LEU A 33 -1.64 3.62 -9.00
N SER A 34 -1.13 2.71 -9.83
CA SER A 34 -1.07 1.29 -9.46
C SER A 34 -0.06 1.12 -8.32
N GLY A 35 -0.18 0.02 -7.57
CA GLY A 35 0.79 -0.29 -6.52
C GLY A 35 2.20 -0.50 -7.06
N GLN A 36 2.32 -1.05 -8.29
CA GLN A 36 3.58 -1.20 -8.99
C GLN A 36 4.17 0.15 -9.43
N ASP A 37 3.34 1.06 -9.96
CA ASP A 37 3.78 2.43 -10.31
C ASP A 37 4.36 3.13 -9.06
N GLU A 38 3.66 3.06 -7.93
CA GLU A 38 4.09 3.67 -6.66
C GLU A 38 5.45 3.11 -6.19
N GLY A 39 5.60 1.78 -6.16
CA GLY A 39 6.85 1.13 -5.75
C GLY A 39 8.03 1.44 -6.69
N VAL A 40 7.81 1.35 -8.00
CA VAL A 40 8.85 1.60 -9.01
C VAL A 40 9.28 3.07 -9.02
N PHE A 41 8.35 4.02 -8.95
CA PHE A 41 8.73 5.44 -8.91
C PHE A 41 9.53 5.78 -7.64
N GLY A 42 9.20 5.17 -6.49
CA GLY A 42 10.01 5.29 -5.27
C GLY A 42 11.43 4.74 -5.46
N TRP A 43 11.56 3.56 -6.07
CA TRP A 43 12.86 2.95 -6.38
C TRP A 43 13.69 3.76 -7.37
N VAL A 44 13.07 4.30 -8.42
CA VAL A 44 13.73 5.21 -9.38
C VAL A 44 14.21 6.46 -8.67
N THR A 45 13.39 7.06 -7.82
CA THR A 45 13.76 8.27 -7.06
C THR A 45 14.98 8.04 -6.18
N ALA A 46 14.98 6.97 -5.38
CA ALA A 46 16.10 6.65 -4.49
C ALA A 46 17.41 6.43 -5.26
N ASN A 47 17.35 5.68 -6.36
CA ASN A 47 18.54 5.37 -7.16
C ASN A 47 19.01 6.54 -8.03
N TYR A 48 18.10 7.41 -8.47
CA TYR A 48 18.44 8.64 -9.17
C TYR A 48 19.19 9.60 -8.24
N LEU A 49 18.65 9.85 -7.04
CA LEU A 49 19.26 10.76 -6.07
C LEU A 49 20.61 10.26 -5.55
N MET A 50 20.83 8.94 -5.52
CA MET A 50 22.09 8.32 -5.12
C MET A 50 23.06 8.09 -6.29
N GLU A 51 22.72 8.62 -7.47
CA GLU A 51 23.51 8.51 -8.71
C GLU A 51 23.88 7.05 -9.03
N ASN A 52 22.94 6.12 -8.78
CA ASN A 52 23.16 4.69 -9.04
C ASN A 52 22.98 4.31 -10.51
N PHE A 53 22.33 5.17 -11.28
CA PHE A 53 22.10 4.96 -12.71
C PHE A 53 23.21 5.52 -13.61
N ILE A 54 23.99 6.50 -13.13
CA ILE A 54 24.95 7.26 -13.95
C ILE A 54 26.36 6.79 -13.60
N LYS A 55 27.07 6.18 -14.55
CA LYS A 55 28.48 5.82 -14.36
C LYS A 55 29.25 5.80 -15.68
N TYR A 56 29.68 6.98 -16.12
CA TYR A 56 30.75 7.11 -17.10
C TYR A 56 32.10 7.25 -16.37
N SER A 57 33.08 6.45 -16.77
CA SER A 57 34.50 6.69 -16.54
C SER A 57 34.92 8.01 -17.20
N TRP A 58 36.02 8.61 -16.75
CA TRP A 58 36.68 9.79 -17.34
C TRP A 58 36.99 9.64 -18.85
N VAL A 59 36.95 8.41 -19.37
CA VAL A 59 37.13 8.07 -20.80
C VAL A 59 35.79 7.80 -21.53
N GLY A 60 34.65 8.17 -20.94
CA GLY A 60 33.31 7.94 -21.52
C GLY A 60 32.86 6.47 -21.56
N ARG A 61 33.55 5.56 -20.84
CA ARG A 61 33.19 4.14 -20.76
C ARG A 61 32.35 3.83 -19.52
N TRP A 62 31.40 2.91 -19.62
CA TRP A 62 30.63 2.45 -18.45
C TRP A 62 31.54 1.76 -17.43
N PHE A 63 31.40 2.09 -16.14
CA PHE A 63 32.08 1.33 -15.08
C PHE A 63 31.52 -0.09 -15.00
N GLN A 64 32.42 -1.09 -14.97
CA GLN A 64 32.09 -2.51 -14.81
C GLN A 64 32.76 -3.08 -13.53
N PRO A 65 32.06 -3.88 -12.71
CA PRO A 65 30.63 -4.20 -12.83
C PRO A 65 29.76 -2.97 -12.58
N ARG A 66 28.55 -2.99 -13.13
CA ARG A 66 27.59 -1.89 -12.95
C ARG A 66 27.35 -1.66 -11.46
N LYS A 67 27.20 -0.40 -11.04
CA LYS A 67 26.85 -0.08 -9.64
C LYS A 67 25.52 -0.79 -9.32
N GLY A 68 25.48 -1.47 -8.18
CA GLY A 68 24.24 -2.03 -7.66
C GLY A 68 23.23 -0.92 -7.37
N THR A 69 21.95 -1.21 -7.52
CA THR A 69 20.88 -0.31 -7.11
C THR A 69 20.47 -0.59 -5.67
N LEU A 70 19.99 0.42 -4.98
CA LEU A 70 19.31 0.27 -3.69
C LEU A 70 17.92 -0.35 -3.91
N GLY A 71 17.47 -1.16 -2.95
CA GLY A 71 16.05 -1.47 -2.81
C GLY A 71 15.29 -0.29 -2.19
N ALA A 72 13.98 -0.26 -2.38
CA ALA A 72 13.07 0.71 -1.78
C ALA A 72 11.98 -0.01 -0.98
N LEU A 73 11.76 0.48 0.24
CA LEU A 73 10.67 0.08 1.12
C LEU A 73 9.84 1.32 1.40
N ASP A 74 8.55 1.28 1.11
CA ASP A 74 7.61 2.37 1.37
C ASP A 74 6.50 1.87 2.31
N LEU A 75 6.21 2.65 3.35
CA LEU A 75 5.17 2.36 4.34
C LEU A 75 4.19 3.54 4.40
N GLY A 76 3.18 3.46 3.55
CA GLY A 76 2.07 4.40 3.54
C GLY A 76 1.03 4.12 4.64
N GLY A 77 -0.05 4.90 4.61
CA GLY A 77 -1.18 4.70 5.52
C GLY A 77 -2.05 3.48 5.16
N ALA A 78 -2.21 3.20 3.86
CA ALA A 78 -3.11 2.17 3.35
C ALA A 78 -2.40 0.93 2.78
N SER A 79 -1.24 1.10 2.18
CA SER A 79 -0.41 0.05 1.58
C SER A 79 1.04 0.14 2.05
N THR A 80 1.82 -0.88 1.72
CA THR A 80 3.28 -0.87 1.82
C THR A 80 3.85 -1.55 0.58
N GLN A 81 5.01 -1.08 0.14
CA GLN A 81 5.65 -1.49 -1.09
C GLN A 81 7.08 -1.97 -0.81
N ILE A 82 7.49 -2.97 -1.58
CA ILE A 82 8.87 -3.44 -1.66
C ILE A 82 9.27 -3.49 -3.12
N THR A 83 10.38 -2.84 -3.46
CA THR A 83 10.86 -2.77 -4.83
C THR A 83 12.38 -2.88 -4.89
N PHE A 84 12.93 -3.79 -5.69
CA PHE A 84 14.37 -3.98 -5.83
C PHE A 84 14.72 -4.64 -7.16
N GLU A 85 15.93 -4.41 -7.64
CA GLU A 85 16.47 -5.14 -8.79
C GLU A 85 16.83 -6.58 -8.41
N THR A 86 16.51 -7.54 -9.28
CA THR A 86 16.89 -8.94 -9.09
C THR A 86 17.26 -9.61 -10.41
N SER A 87 18.24 -10.53 -10.33
CA SER A 87 18.57 -11.47 -11.40
C SER A 87 17.83 -12.80 -11.28
N GLU A 88 17.14 -13.03 -10.16
CA GLU A 88 16.35 -14.24 -9.94
C GLU A 88 15.08 -14.26 -10.79
N ASN A 89 14.51 -15.45 -10.97
CA ASN A 89 13.24 -15.60 -11.67
C ASN A 89 12.11 -15.05 -10.79
N ILE A 90 11.37 -14.09 -11.32
CA ILE A 90 10.15 -13.60 -10.68
C ILE A 90 9.01 -14.51 -11.11
N GLU A 91 8.48 -15.31 -10.18
CA GLU A 91 7.46 -16.33 -10.49
C GLU A 91 6.14 -15.72 -10.98
N ASN A 92 5.72 -14.60 -10.39
CA ASN A 92 4.51 -13.89 -10.80
C ASN A 92 4.88 -12.67 -11.65
N SER A 93 4.54 -12.72 -12.94
CA SER A 93 4.82 -11.65 -13.91
C SER A 93 4.15 -10.30 -13.55
N GLU A 94 3.09 -10.28 -12.75
CA GLU A 94 2.48 -9.04 -12.25
C GLU A 94 3.40 -8.24 -11.30
N ASN A 95 4.44 -8.90 -10.76
CA ASN A 95 5.44 -8.30 -9.90
C ASN A 95 6.73 -7.94 -10.66
N GLU A 96 6.83 -8.27 -11.95
CA GLU A 96 8.00 -7.97 -12.77
C GLU A 96 7.81 -6.65 -13.51
N MET A 97 8.76 -5.74 -13.35
CA MET A 97 8.85 -4.49 -14.09
C MET A 97 10.20 -4.39 -14.80
N ASN A 98 10.16 -4.22 -16.12
CA ASN A 98 11.35 -4.09 -16.94
C ASN A 98 11.53 -2.62 -17.37
N LEU A 99 12.61 -2.00 -16.90
CA LEU A 99 12.89 -0.58 -17.13
C LEU A 99 14.12 -0.43 -18.01
N ARG A 100 14.08 0.56 -18.91
CA ARG A 100 15.26 0.99 -19.67
C ARG A 100 15.62 2.42 -19.28
N LEU A 101 16.66 2.57 -18.46
CA LEU A 101 17.11 3.84 -17.90
C LEU A 101 18.56 4.10 -18.31
N TYR A 102 18.83 5.27 -18.88
CA TYR A 102 20.18 5.67 -19.34
C TYR A 102 20.88 4.64 -20.24
N GLY A 103 20.09 3.95 -21.09
CA GLY A 103 20.60 2.92 -22.00
C GLY A 103 20.80 1.54 -21.38
N GLN A 104 20.57 1.39 -20.06
CA GLN A 104 20.69 0.12 -19.34
C GLN A 104 19.32 -0.48 -19.04
N ASN A 105 19.23 -1.81 -19.08
CA ASN A 105 18.01 -2.53 -18.70
C ASN A 105 18.10 -2.92 -17.21
N TYR A 106 16.97 -2.79 -16.51
CA TYR A 106 16.80 -3.16 -15.12
C TYR A 106 15.58 -4.06 -15.01
N ARG A 107 15.79 -5.29 -14.50
CA ARG A 107 14.70 -6.18 -14.11
C ARG A 107 14.40 -5.95 -12.63
N VAL A 108 13.23 -5.42 -12.35
CA VAL A 108 12.83 -4.97 -11.03
C VAL A 108 11.66 -5.81 -10.54
N TYR A 109 11.80 -6.39 -9.35
CA TYR A 109 10.68 -6.90 -8.59
C TYR A 109 9.99 -5.76 -7.88
N THR A 110 8.68 -5.67 -7.97
CA THR A 110 7.86 -4.73 -7.20
C THR A 110 6.58 -5.40 -6.74
N HIS A 111 6.19 -5.14 -5.49
CA HIS A 111 4.91 -5.58 -4.97
C HIS A 111 4.33 -4.56 -4.00
N SER A 112 3.00 -4.43 -4.02
CA SER A 112 2.25 -3.55 -3.14
C SER A 112 1.23 -4.34 -2.34
N PHE A 113 1.42 -4.38 -1.02
CA PHE A 113 0.50 -5.03 -0.10
C PHE A 113 -0.59 -4.03 0.31
N LEU A 114 -1.69 -4.01 -0.44
CA LEU A 114 -2.86 -3.21 -0.08
C LEU A 114 -3.45 -3.69 1.27
N CYS A 115 -3.91 -2.76 2.11
CA CYS A 115 -4.40 -2.99 3.48
C CYS A 115 -3.33 -3.41 4.50
N TYR A 116 -2.05 -3.29 4.14
CA TYR A 116 -0.90 -3.48 5.04
C TYR A 116 -0.15 -2.18 5.35
N GLY A 117 -0.67 -1.03 4.92
CA GLY A 117 -0.20 0.26 5.42
C GLY A 117 -0.53 0.47 6.89
N ARG A 118 0.19 1.39 7.52
CA ARG A 118 0.16 1.62 8.98
C ARG A 118 -1.25 1.77 9.54
N ASP A 119 -2.06 2.61 8.93
CA ASP A 119 -3.38 2.98 9.46
C ASP A 119 -4.39 1.84 9.25
N GLN A 120 -4.29 1.11 8.13
CA GLN A 120 -5.12 -0.07 7.88
C GLN A 120 -4.76 -1.22 8.84
N VAL A 121 -3.49 -1.45 9.11
CA VAL A 121 -3.04 -2.43 10.11
C VAL A 121 -3.56 -2.02 11.50
N LEU A 122 -3.42 -0.76 11.89
CA LEU A 122 -3.95 -0.28 13.18
C LEU A 122 -5.47 -0.48 13.29
N ARG A 123 -6.24 -0.19 12.23
CA ARG A 123 -7.69 -0.44 12.18
C ARG A 123 -8.00 -1.93 12.32
N ARG A 124 -7.25 -2.82 11.65
CA ARG A 124 -7.42 -4.28 11.73
C ARG A 124 -7.13 -4.79 13.15
N VAL A 125 -6.05 -4.34 13.77
CA VAL A 125 -5.70 -4.68 15.15
C VAL A 125 -6.78 -4.18 16.10
N ARG A 126 -7.19 -2.91 16.00
CA ARG A 126 -8.27 -2.35 16.81
C ARG A 126 -9.57 -3.15 16.68
N SER A 127 -9.96 -3.52 15.46
CA SER A 127 -11.15 -4.35 15.24
C SER A 127 -11.03 -5.73 15.89
N ARG A 128 -9.86 -6.38 15.81
CA ARG A 128 -9.60 -7.66 16.47
C ARG A 128 -9.70 -7.54 18.00
N VAL A 129 -9.10 -6.50 18.57
CA VAL A 129 -9.18 -6.23 20.01
C VAL A 129 -10.64 -6.05 20.45
N ILE A 130 -11.42 -5.24 19.75
CA ILE A 130 -12.84 -5.03 20.06
C ILE A 130 -13.64 -6.35 19.97
N LYS A 131 -13.37 -7.20 18.96
CA LYS A 131 -14.03 -8.51 18.83
C LYS A 131 -13.71 -9.42 20.02
N VAL A 132 -12.46 -9.46 20.46
CA VAL A 132 -12.04 -10.25 21.63
C VAL A 132 -12.73 -9.74 22.90
N ILE A 133 -12.75 -8.42 23.12
CA ILE A 133 -13.43 -7.83 24.29
C ILE A 133 -14.92 -8.18 24.30
N ARG A 134 -15.62 -8.03 23.16
CA ARG A 134 -17.04 -8.40 23.04
C ARG A 134 -17.27 -9.89 23.29
N HIS A 135 -16.38 -10.75 22.79
CA HIS A 135 -16.48 -12.19 23.02
C HIS A 135 -16.32 -12.52 24.51
N ILE A 136 -15.31 -11.97 25.18
CA ILE A 136 -15.11 -12.15 26.63
C ILE A 136 -16.33 -11.66 27.41
N GLN A 137 -16.87 -10.49 27.06
CA GLN A 137 -18.08 -9.96 27.71
C GLN A 137 -19.27 -10.90 27.53
N SER A 138 -19.49 -11.45 26.33
CA SER A 138 -20.57 -12.41 26.10
C SER A 138 -20.38 -13.72 26.89
N THR A 139 -19.15 -14.19 27.04
CA THR A 139 -18.83 -15.40 27.82
C THR A 139 -19.06 -15.17 29.32
N ILE A 140 -18.64 -14.02 29.85
CA ILE A 140 -18.88 -13.66 31.26
C ILE A 140 -20.38 -13.54 31.53
N GLU A 141 -21.13 -12.88 30.64
CA GLU A 141 -22.58 -12.79 30.76
C GLU A 141 -23.21 -14.20 30.79
N ALA A 142 -22.85 -15.08 29.86
CA ALA A 142 -23.35 -16.46 29.83
C ALA A 142 -22.99 -17.25 31.10
N ASP A 143 -21.77 -17.12 31.62
CA ASP A 143 -21.33 -17.79 32.85
C ASP A 143 -22.11 -17.32 34.08
N ILE A 144 -22.40 -16.02 34.20
CA ILE A 144 -23.25 -15.47 35.26
C ILE A 144 -24.66 -16.07 35.17
N CYS A 145 -25.23 -16.14 33.97
CA CYS A 145 -26.57 -16.70 33.75
C CYS A 145 -26.66 -18.16 34.18
N ILE A 146 -25.65 -18.98 33.81
CA ILE A 146 -25.59 -20.40 34.16
C ILE A 146 -25.44 -20.57 35.69
N LYS A 147 -24.46 -19.89 36.30
CA LYS A 147 -24.17 -20.03 37.73
C LYS A 147 -25.30 -19.52 38.62
N CYS A 148 -25.97 -18.43 38.23
CA CYS A 148 -27.04 -17.83 39.04
C CYS A 148 -28.44 -18.34 38.68
N HIS A 149 -28.59 -19.25 37.70
CA HIS A 149 -29.89 -19.72 37.20
C HIS A 149 -30.82 -18.56 36.78
N ILE A 150 -30.25 -17.50 36.21
CA ILE A 150 -31.00 -16.31 35.75
C ILE A 150 -31.35 -16.47 34.27
N ASN A 151 -32.60 -16.18 33.90
CA ASN A 151 -33.03 -16.17 32.52
C ASN A 151 -32.56 -14.88 31.81
N CYS A 152 -31.54 -15.00 30.95
CA CYS A 152 -30.82 -13.87 30.38
C CYS A 152 -31.34 -13.36 29.03
N HIS A 153 -32.56 -13.73 28.66
CA HIS A 153 -33.23 -13.24 27.44
C HIS A 153 -33.26 -11.70 27.31
N HIS A 154 -33.17 -10.96 28.42
CA HIS A 154 -33.15 -9.49 28.44
C HIS A 154 -31.77 -8.83 28.30
N LEU A 155 -30.65 -9.55 28.46
CA LEU A 155 -29.30 -8.94 28.40
C LEU A 155 -28.82 -8.74 26.96
N HIS A 156 -29.21 -9.62 26.02
CA HIS A 156 -28.83 -9.51 24.62
C HIS A 156 -29.37 -8.26 23.89
N TYR A 157 -30.44 -7.63 24.39
CA TYR A 157 -31.08 -6.50 23.71
C TYR A 157 -30.30 -5.17 23.87
N LYS A 158 -29.51 -5.00 24.93
CA LYS A 158 -28.77 -3.75 25.18
C LYS A 158 -27.46 -3.62 24.41
N GLN A 159 -26.85 -4.72 23.96
CA GLN A 159 -25.56 -4.67 23.23
C GLN A 159 -25.70 -4.36 21.73
N LYS A 160 -26.90 -4.46 21.14
CA LYS A 160 -27.13 -4.15 19.70
C LYS A 160 -27.35 -2.67 19.39
N GLN A 161 -27.40 -1.79 20.40
CA GLN A 161 -27.70 -0.36 20.22
C GLN A 161 -26.51 0.60 20.44
N SER A 162 -25.27 0.10 20.63
CA SER A 162 -24.07 0.95 20.79
C SER A 162 -23.00 0.70 19.73
#